data_AF-A0ABD6IT94-F1
#
_entry.id   AF-A0ABD6IT94-F1
#
_cell.length_a   1.000
_cell.length_b   1.000
_cell.length_c   1.000
_cell.angle_alpha   90.00
_cell.angle_beta   90.00
_cell.angle_gamma   90.00
#
_symmetry.space_group_name_H-M   'P 1'
#
loop_
_entity.id
_entity.type
_entity.pdbx_description
1 polymer ?
#
loop_
_entity_poly.entity_id
_entity_poly.type
_entity_poly.pdbx_seq_one_letter_code
_entity_poly.pdbx_strand_id
1 'polypeptide(L)'
;MSIDPSSIPNFGGQPEPQPQGPGGPVLPDQDLVKQLLEQMELKYVIDEEGDLAAPWEQFRTYFMFRGEDEHAVFSVRTFYDRPHQIEDKAQLLESVDDWNRRTLWPKVYTHTHDDGTVRLIGEAQMLIGTGVDLNHFVSSTVSWVRAAIEFDKWLVEQLGLEPDAEGTEKPQDGEADSGE
;
A
#
# COMPACT_ATOMS: atom_id res chain seq x y z
N MET A 1 20.56 -24.26 -15.83
CA MET A 1 21.75 -23.67 -15.18
C MET A 1 21.28 -22.97 -13.92
N SER A 2 21.80 -23.33 -12.75
CA SER A 2 21.41 -22.72 -11.47
C SER A 2 22.40 -21.60 -11.16
N ILE A 3 21.93 -20.36 -11.07
CA ILE A 3 22.73 -19.23 -10.62
C ILE A 3 22.63 -19.20 -9.09
N ASP A 4 23.76 -19.07 -8.40
CA ASP A 4 23.82 -18.98 -6.94
C ASP A 4 23.32 -17.59 -6.49
N PRO A 5 22.27 -17.50 -5.65
CA PRO A 5 21.69 -16.22 -5.21
C PRO A 5 22.68 -15.33 -4.42
N SER A 6 23.79 -15.88 -3.92
CA SER A 6 24.87 -15.11 -3.28
C SER A 6 25.82 -14.41 -4.27
N SER A 7 25.67 -14.66 -5.57
CA SER A 7 26.54 -14.11 -6.63
C SER A 7 26.08 -12.74 -7.16
N ILE A 8 24.99 -12.18 -6.64
CA ILE A 8 24.47 -10.88 -7.09
C ILE A 8 25.52 -9.81 -6.71
N PRO A 9 26.18 -9.16 -7.69
CA PRO A 9 27.14 -8.09 -7.40
C PRO A 9 26.42 -6.94 -6.68
N ASN A 10 27.11 -6.29 -5.75
CA ASN A 10 26.62 -5.02 -5.22
C ASN A 10 26.67 -3.98 -6.36
N PHE A 11 25.51 -3.64 -6.95
CA PHE A 11 25.40 -2.69 -8.07
C PHE A 11 25.54 -1.22 -7.62
N GLY A 12 26.38 -0.95 -6.62
CA GLY A 12 26.75 0.39 -6.16
C GLY A 12 27.73 1.11 -7.09
N GLY A 13 27.60 0.93 -8.40
CA GLY A 13 28.31 1.77 -9.37
C GLY A 13 27.76 3.19 -9.27
N GLN A 14 28.61 4.19 -9.09
CA GLN A 14 28.18 5.60 -9.21
C GLN A 14 27.45 5.74 -10.56
N PRO A 15 26.16 6.11 -10.59
CA PRO A 15 25.48 6.33 -11.85
C PRO A 15 26.20 7.47 -12.58
N GLU A 16 26.61 7.20 -13.83
CA GLU A 16 27.04 8.27 -14.73
C GLU A 16 25.88 9.29 -14.82
N PRO A 17 26.15 10.60 -14.73
CA PRO A 17 25.10 11.60 -14.77
C PRO A 17 24.39 11.55 -16.13
N GLN A 18 23.24 10.88 -16.17
CA GLN A 18 22.32 10.95 -17.30
C GLN A 18 21.79 12.38 -17.41
N PRO A 19 21.53 12.88 -18.63
CA PRO A 19 20.96 14.20 -18.82
C PRO A 19 19.61 14.26 -18.09
N GLN A 20 19.59 15.01 -17.00
CA GLN A 20 18.40 15.21 -16.18
C GLN A 20 17.36 15.91 -17.05
N GLY A 21 16.19 15.27 -17.19
CA GLY A 21 14.98 15.99 -17.55
C GLY A 21 14.72 17.12 -16.54
N PRO A 22 13.75 18.00 -16.78
CA PRO A 22 13.50 19.12 -15.88
C PRO A 22 13.05 18.60 -14.50
N GLY A 23 14.01 18.49 -13.58
CA GLY A 23 13.88 17.88 -12.25
C GLY A 23 14.68 16.58 -12.15
N GLY A 24 15.84 16.60 -11.47
CA GLY A 24 16.55 15.37 -11.10
C GLY A 24 15.76 14.54 -10.08
N PRO A 25 16.31 13.40 -9.60
CA PRO A 25 15.66 12.58 -8.59
C PRO A 25 15.30 13.40 -7.34
N VAL A 26 14.07 13.24 -6.86
CA VAL A 26 13.56 13.90 -5.65
C VAL A 26 13.42 12.88 -4.53
N LEU A 27 13.66 13.29 -3.29
CA LEU A 27 13.31 12.49 -2.12
C LEU A 27 11.85 12.82 -1.75
N PRO A 28 10.89 11.93 -2.00
CA PRO A 28 9.50 12.18 -1.66
C PRO A 28 9.31 12.22 -0.14
N ASP A 29 8.33 12.99 0.31
CA ASP A 29 7.96 13.13 1.71
C ASP A 29 6.43 13.06 1.90
N GLN A 30 6.00 13.16 3.16
CA GLN A 30 4.59 13.09 3.52
C GLN A 30 3.77 14.23 2.89
N ASP A 31 4.35 15.43 2.72
CA ASP A 31 3.63 16.59 2.16
C ASP A 31 3.36 16.42 0.66
N LEU A 32 4.25 15.75 -0.08
CA LEU A 32 3.97 15.37 -1.47
C LEU A 32 2.78 14.41 -1.57
N VAL A 33 2.65 13.47 -0.62
CA VAL A 33 1.50 12.56 -0.58
C VAL A 33 0.20 13.31 -0.22
N LYS A 34 0.24 14.25 0.73
CA LYS A 34 -0.92 15.11 1.05
C LYS A 34 -1.41 15.87 -0.17
N GLN A 35 -0.51 16.51 -0.91
CA GLN A 35 -0.84 17.22 -2.15
C GLN A 35 -1.48 16.29 -3.19
N LEU A 36 -0.98 15.05 -3.30
CA LEU A 36 -1.56 14.06 -4.20
C LEU A 36 -3.00 13.67 -3.78
N LEU A 37 -3.22 13.43 -2.49
CA LEU A 37 -4.55 13.11 -1.96
C LEU A 37 -5.54 14.28 -2.18
N GLU A 38 -5.10 15.52 -1.95
CA GLU A 38 -5.88 16.73 -2.24
C GLU A 38 -6.26 16.84 -3.72
N GLN A 39 -5.30 16.59 -4.63
CA GLN A 39 -5.55 16.58 -6.08
C GLN A 39 -6.53 15.48 -6.50
N MET A 40 -6.55 14.35 -5.78
CA MET A 40 -7.50 13.26 -5.98
C MET A 40 -8.85 13.50 -5.30
N GLU A 41 -9.01 14.64 -4.61
CA GLU A 41 -10.17 14.95 -3.76
C GLU A 41 -10.44 13.87 -2.69
N LEU A 42 -9.37 13.24 -2.20
CA LEU A 42 -9.39 12.25 -1.13
C LEU A 42 -9.06 12.94 0.20
N LYS A 43 -9.86 12.64 1.23
CA LYS A 43 -9.57 13.10 2.58
C LYS A 43 -8.45 12.26 3.21
N TYR A 44 -7.75 12.87 4.15
CA TYR A 44 -6.70 12.21 4.91
C TYR A 44 -6.66 12.72 6.34
N VAL A 45 -6.08 11.91 7.22
CA VAL A 45 -5.82 12.18 8.62
C VAL A 45 -4.37 11.86 8.96
N ILE A 46 -3.86 12.44 10.04
CA ILE A 46 -2.59 12.05 10.65
C ILE A 46 -2.93 11.39 11.99
N ASP A 47 -2.42 10.20 12.24
CA ASP A 47 -2.65 9.49 13.51
C ASP A 47 -1.70 9.97 14.62
N GLU A 48 -1.82 9.36 15.80
CA GLU A 48 -1.01 9.70 16.97
C GLU A 48 0.49 9.41 16.78
N GLU A 49 0.82 8.48 15.88
CA GLU A 49 2.20 8.11 15.54
C GLU A 49 2.79 9.02 14.44
N GLY A 50 1.97 9.91 13.88
CA GLY A 50 2.36 10.84 12.82
C GLY A 50 2.25 10.26 11.42
N ASP A 51 1.63 9.10 11.25
CA ASP A 51 1.43 8.46 9.95
C ASP A 51 0.22 9.05 9.22
N LEU A 52 0.37 9.22 7.91
CA LEU A 52 -0.68 9.72 7.03
C LEU A 52 -1.58 8.56 6.62
N ALA A 53 -2.88 8.70 6.86
CA ALA A 53 -3.89 7.72 6.47
C ALA A 53 -5.02 8.36 5.65
N ALA A 54 -5.53 7.62 4.66
CA ALA A 54 -6.78 7.91 3.98
C ALA A 54 -7.82 6.83 4.37
N PRO A 55 -8.92 7.20 5.07
CA PRO A 55 -9.92 6.23 5.52
C PRO A 55 -11.10 6.10 4.55
N TRP A 56 -11.41 4.90 4.08
CA TRP A 56 -12.69 4.56 3.41
C TRP A 56 -13.63 3.87 4.39
N GLU A 57 -14.88 3.62 4.01
CA GLU A 57 -15.87 2.97 4.87
C GLU A 57 -15.43 1.57 5.35
N GLN A 58 -14.77 0.79 4.47
CA GLN A 58 -14.46 -0.63 4.70
C GLN A 58 -12.97 -0.93 4.80
N PHE A 59 -12.12 0.09 4.67
CA PHE A 59 -10.68 -0.06 4.79
C PHE A 59 -10.00 1.29 4.98
N ARG A 60 -8.77 1.27 5.47
CA ARG A 60 -7.92 2.46 5.62
C ARG A 60 -6.56 2.22 4.99
N THR A 61 -6.05 3.22 4.27
CA THR A 61 -4.73 3.14 3.62
C THR A 61 -3.75 4.11 4.26
N TYR A 62 -2.63 3.59 4.75
CA TYR A 62 -1.52 4.33 5.34
C TYR A 62 -0.41 4.55 4.33
N PHE A 63 0.22 5.73 4.43
CA PHE A 63 1.33 6.18 3.61
C PHE A 63 2.52 6.48 4.51
N MET A 64 3.47 5.55 4.54
CA MET A 64 4.53 5.50 5.55
C MET A 64 5.89 5.71 4.90
N PHE A 65 6.69 6.57 5.50
CA PHE A 65 8.10 6.71 5.20
C PHE A 65 8.89 6.07 6.34
N ARG A 66 9.76 5.11 6.03
CA ARG A 66 10.53 4.32 7.00
C ARG A 66 11.98 4.17 6.58
N GLY A 67 12.88 3.95 7.53
CA GLY A 67 14.31 3.83 7.26
C GLY A 67 15.01 5.18 7.06
N GLU A 68 16.32 5.13 6.86
CA GLU A 68 17.21 6.29 6.76
C GLU A 68 18.10 6.18 5.51
N ASP A 69 18.60 7.32 5.05
CA ASP A 69 19.55 7.44 3.93
C ASP A 69 19.15 6.60 2.71
N GLU A 70 20.09 5.85 2.12
CA GLU A 70 19.89 5.03 0.91
C GLU A 70 18.89 3.89 1.10
N HIS A 71 18.56 3.54 2.35
CA HIS A 71 17.63 2.47 2.70
C HIS A 71 16.22 3.00 3.03
N ALA A 72 15.96 4.30 2.84
CA ALA A 72 14.63 4.86 3.03
C ALA A 72 13.62 4.19 2.08
N VAL A 73 12.46 3.82 2.63
CA VAL A 73 11.35 3.12 1.97
C VAL A 73 10.08 3.95 2.10
N PHE A 74 9.37 4.09 0.99
CA PHE A 74 7.98 4.49 0.98
C PHE A 74 7.10 3.24 0.91
N SER A 75 6.17 3.10 1.85
CA SER A 75 5.26 1.96 1.95
C SER A 75 3.82 2.44 2.02
N VAL A 76 2.98 1.82 1.18
CA VAL A 76 1.52 2.00 1.20
C VAL A 76 0.92 0.72 1.73
N ARG A 77 0.22 0.82 2.86
CA ARG A 77 -0.45 -0.32 3.51
C ARG A 77 -1.94 -0.07 3.66
N THR A 78 -2.74 -0.98 3.12
CA THR A 78 -4.20 -0.93 3.25
C THR A 78 -4.66 -2.02 4.22
N PHE A 79 -5.34 -1.61 5.28
CA PHE A 79 -5.97 -2.48 6.25
C PHE A 79 -7.44 -2.61 5.88
N TYR A 80 -7.86 -3.82 5.50
CA TYR A 80 -9.25 -4.10 5.17
C TYR A 80 -10.01 -4.39 6.47
N ASP A 81 -11.02 -3.58 6.76
CA ASP A 81 -11.66 -3.54 8.08
C ASP A 81 -12.68 -4.65 8.30
N ARG A 82 -13.11 -5.31 7.21
CA ARG A 82 -14.04 -6.44 7.29
C ARG A 82 -13.45 -7.58 8.13
N PRO A 83 -14.06 -7.93 9.28
CA PRO A 83 -13.58 -9.02 10.10
C PRO A 83 -13.97 -10.36 9.48
N HIS A 84 -13.05 -11.31 9.49
CA HIS A 84 -13.29 -12.70 9.11
C HIS A 84 -13.05 -13.64 10.30
N GLN A 85 -13.72 -14.78 10.32
CA GLN A 85 -13.51 -15.79 11.36
C GLN A 85 -12.26 -16.61 11.06
N ILE A 86 -11.63 -17.16 12.11
CA ILE A 86 -10.41 -17.98 11.95
C ILE A 86 -10.67 -19.24 11.12
N GLU A 87 -11.89 -19.76 11.15
CA GLU A 87 -12.34 -20.91 10.35
C GLU A 87 -12.28 -20.62 8.84
N ASP A 88 -12.48 -19.37 8.43
CA ASP A 88 -12.45 -18.95 7.02
C ASP A 88 -11.03 -18.76 6.48
N LYS A 89 -10.01 -18.78 7.35
CA LYS A 89 -8.63 -18.45 7.00
C LYS A 89 -8.08 -19.27 5.84
N ALA A 90 -8.44 -20.55 5.74
CA ALA A 90 -7.99 -21.39 4.62
C ALA A 90 -8.50 -20.86 3.27
N GLN A 91 -9.78 -20.50 3.19
CA GLN A 91 -10.39 -19.93 1.98
C GLN A 91 -9.83 -18.54 1.67
N LEU A 92 -9.57 -17.72 2.70
CA LEU A 92 -8.92 -16.42 2.53
C LEU A 92 -7.53 -16.56 1.93
N LEU A 93 -6.73 -17.51 2.42
CA LEU A 93 -5.38 -17.75 1.90
C LEU A 93 -5.40 -18.21 0.44
N GLU A 94 -6.33 -19.09 0.06
CA GLU A 94 -6.51 -19.47 -1.35
C GLU A 94 -6.87 -18.27 -2.24
N SER A 95 -7.73 -17.37 -1.75
CA SER A 95 -8.09 -16.14 -2.48
C SER A 95 -6.90 -15.18 -2.58
N VAL A 96 -6.17 -15.00 -1.49
CA VAL A 96 -4.95 -14.16 -1.44
C VAL A 96 -3.89 -14.67 -2.40
N ASP A 97 -3.63 -15.98 -2.44
CA ASP A 97 -2.68 -16.60 -3.37
C ASP A 97 -3.12 -16.37 -4.83
N ASP A 98 -4.41 -16.48 -5.11
CA ASP A 98 -4.95 -16.30 -6.44
C ASP A 98 -4.83 -14.85 -6.93
N TRP A 99 -5.11 -13.87 -6.06
CA TRP A 99 -4.86 -12.46 -6.31
C TRP A 99 -3.38 -12.21 -6.56
N ASN A 100 -2.53 -12.58 -5.59
CA ASN A 100 -1.09 -12.31 -5.62
C ASN A 100 -0.39 -12.95 -6.83
N ARG A 101 -0.94 -14.03 -7.38
CA ARG A 101 -0.44 -14.68 -8.60
C ARG A 101 -0.80 -13.91 -9.87
N ARG A 102 -1.96 -13.26 -9.92
CA ARG A 102 -2.49 -12.60 -11.14
C ARG A 102 -2.20 -11.11 -11.20
N THR A 103 -1.97 -10.50 -10.05
CA THR A 103 -1.74 -9.06 -9.94
C THR A 103 -0.33 -8.77 -9.45
N LEU A 104 0.17 -7.60 -9.81
CA LEU A 104 1.49 -7.15 -9.36
C LEU A 104 1.41 -6.55 -7.95
N TRP A 105 0.32 -5.82 -7.65
CA TRP A 105 0.08 -5.14 -6.37
C TRP A 105 -1.42 -4.94 -6.11
N PRO A 106 -1.82 -4.67 -4.85
CA PRO A 106 -0.98 -4.88 -3.67
C PRO A 106 -0.65 -6.36 -3.50
N LYS A 107 0.47 -6.66 -2.83
CA LYS A 107 0.65 -8.00 -2.27
C LYS A 107 -0.14 -8.06 -0.97
N VAL A 108 -0.93 -9.11 -0.82
CA VAL A 108 -1.85 -9.23 0.31
C VAL A 108 -1.41 -10.37 1.22
N TYR A 109 -1.56 -10.18 2.53
CA TYR A 109 -1.38 -11.21 3.54
C TYR A 109 -2.51 -11.13 4.58
N THR A 110 -2.65 -12.19 5.39
CA THR A 110 -3.60 -12.22 6.51
C THR A 110 -2.90 -11.94 7.83
N HIS A 111 -3.59 -11.25 8.73
CA HIS A 111 -3.20 -11.11 10.12
C HIS A 111 -4.32 -11.69 11.00
N THR A 112 -3.96 -12.54 11.97
CA THR A 112 -4.90 -13.12 12.93
C THR A 112 -4.66 -12.43 14.26
N HIS A 113 -5.67 -11.74 14.76
CA HIS A 113 -5.67 -11.09 16.06
C HIS A 113 -5.87 -12.12 17.18
N ASP A 114 -5.55 -11.73 18.41
CA ASP A 114 -5.63 -12.59 19.59
C ASP A 114 -7.06 -13.04 19.93
N ASP A 115 -8.07 -12.29 19.49
CA ASP A 115 -9.49 -12.61 19.61
C ASP A 115 -9.99 -13.64 18.56
N GLY A 116 -9.11 -14.07 17.65
CA GLY A 116 -9.44 -14.97 16.56
C GLY A 116 -9.93 -14.28 15.27
N THR A 117 -10.09 -12.96 15.27
CA THR A 117 -10.46 -12.20 14.08
C THR A 117 -9.31 -12.24 13.07
N VAL A 118 -9.63 -12.51 11.80
CA VAL A 118 -8.68 -12.46 10.68
C VAL A 118 -8.97 -11.24 9.83
N ARG A 119 -7.93 -10.44 9.57
CA ARG A 119 -7.97 -9.29 8.65
C ARG A 119 -6.99 -9.49 7.50
N LEU A 120 -7.26 -8.82 6.39
CA LEU A 120 -6.36 -8.76 5.25
C LEU A 120 -5.62 -7.43 5.24
N ILE A 121 -4.34 -7.48 4.84
CA ILE A 121 -3.51 -6.30 4.68
C ILE A 121 -2.87 -6.35 3.31
N GLY A 122 -3.11 -5.32 2.50
CA GLY A 122 -2.43 -5.10 1.23
C GLY A 122 -1.22 -4.20 1.43
N GLU A 123 -0.09 -4.55 0.81
CA GLU A 123 1.11 -3.72 0.81
C GLU A 123 1.69 -3.51 -0.60
N ALA A 124 2.24 -2.31 -0.80
CA ALA A 124 3.14 -1.98 -1.89
C ALA A 124 4.25 -1.07 -1.35
N GLN A 125 5.48 -1.23 -1.84
CA GLN A 125 6.63 -0.49 -1.32
C GLN A 125 7.65 -0.16 -2.40
N MET A 126 8.38 0.93 -2.21
CA MET A 126 9.43 1.42 -3.09
C MET A 126 10.59 1.97 -2.28
N LEU A 127 11.82 1.63 -2.69
CA LEU A 127 13.03 2.29 -2.20
C LEU A 127 13.10 3.71 -2.76
N ILE A 128 13.29 4.67 -1.87
CA ILE A 128 13.31 6.10 -2.20
C ILE A 128 14.62 6.80 -1.80
N GLY A 129 15.51 6.11 -1.06
CA GLY A 129 16.70 6.71 -0.45
C GLY A 129 17.71 7.35 -1.41
N THR A 130 17.71 6.95 -2.69
CA THR A 130 18.56 7.55 -3.73
C THR A 130 17.84 8.64 -4.55
N GLY A 131 16.63 8.98 -4.14
CA GLY A 131 15.69 9.81 -4.90
C GLY A 131 14.99 9.01 -6.01
N VAL A 132 13.80 9.48 -6.39
CA VAL A 132 12.98 8.90 -7.45
C VAL A 132 12.52 9.99 -8.41
N ASP A 133 12.19 9.63 -9.64
CA ASP A 133 11.50 10.55 -10.54
C ASP A 133 10.12 10.93 -9.96
N LEU A 134 9.79 12.22 -9.98
CA LEU A 134 8.56 12.73 -9.39
C LEU A 134 7.31 12.12 -10.07
N ASN A 135 7.31 12.01 -11.40
CA ASN A 135 6.16 11.44 -12.12
C ASN A 135 6.03 9.95 -11.85
N HIS A 136 7.15 9.23 -11.70
CA HIS A 136 7.15 7.84 -11.27
C HIS A 136 6.56 7.67 -9.88
N PHE A 137 6.97 8.49 -8.91
CA PHE A 137 6.43 8.45 -7.54
C PHE A 137 4.93 8.69 -7.52
N VAL A 138 4.47 9.76 -8.18
CA VAL A 138 3.05 10.10 -8.27
C VAL A 138 2.25 8.99 -8.95
N SER A 139 2.72 8.51 -10.11
CA SER A 139 2.02 7.46 -10.86
C SER A 139 1.93 6.16 -10.06
N SER A 140 3.02 5.74 -9.42
CA SER A 140 3.06 4.54 -8.57
C SER A 140 2.08 4.66 -7.40
N THR A 141 2.06 5.81 -6.71
CA THR A 141 1.19 6.02 -5.55
C THR A 141 -0.29 5.97 -5.96
N VAL A 142 -0.68 6.65 -7.05
CA VAL A 142 -2.05 6.59 -7.58
C VAL A 142 -2.42 5.16 -8.00
N SER A 143 -1.52 4.45 -8.68
CA SER A 143 -1.75 3.07 -9.09
C SER A 143 -1.95 2.13 -7.91
N TRP A 144 -1.21 2.32 -6.81
CA TRP A 144 -1.35 1.50 -5.61
C TRP A 144 -2.65 1.77 -4.87
N VAL A 145 -3.07 3.03 -4.72
CA VAL A 145 -4.38 3.37 -4.13
C VAL A 145 -5.51 2.76 -4.94
N ARG A 146 -5.47 2.85 -6.28
CA ARG A 146 -6.48 2.23 -7.14
C ARG A 146 -6.50 0.72 -7.03
N ALA A 147 -5.34 0.07 -6.97
CA ALA A 147 -5.25 -1.37 -6.84
C ALA A 147 -5.74 -1.86 -5.47
N ALA A 148 -5.55 -1.08 -4.40
CA ALA A 148 -6.10 -1.40 -3.09
C ALA A 148 -7.65 -1.40 -3.10
N ILE A 149 -8.27 -0.42 -3.78
CA ILE A 149 -9.71 -0.36 -4.01
C ILE A 149 -10.18 -1.54 -4.87
N GLU A 150 -9.42 -1.88 -5.93
CA GLU A 150 -9.75 -3.00 -6.82
C GLU A 150 -9.71 -4.34 -6.09
N PHE A 151 -8.72 -4.55 -5.21
CA PHE A 151 -8.63 -5.75 -4.39
C PHE A 151 -9.86 -5.92 -3.48
N ASP A 152 -10.28 -4.85 -2.79
CA ASP A 152 -11.45 -4.89 -1.91
C ASP A 152 -12.71 -5.35 -2.65
N LYS A 153 -12.99 -4.72 -3.80
CA LYS A 153 -14.12 -5.09 -4.67
C LYS A 153 -14.03 -6.54 -5.14
N TRP A 154 -12.85 -6.94 -5.61
CA TRP A 154 -12.61 -8.30 -6.07
C TRP A 154 -12.80 -9.32 -4.95
N LEU A 155 -12.35 -9.01 -3.73
CA LEU A 155 -12.48 -9.91 -2.57
C LEU A 155 -13.95 -10.11 -2.18
N VAL A 156 -14.74 -9.03 -2.16
CA VAL A 156 -16.19 -9.09 -1.88
C VAL A 156 -16.89 -10.00 -2.89
N GLU A 157 -16.59 -9.84 -4.18
CA GLU A 157 -17.13 -10.69 -5.25
C GLU A 157 -16.68 -12.14 -5.10
N GLN A 158 -15.40 -12.37 -4.84
CA GLN A 158 -14.79 -13.71 -4.76
C GLN A 158 -15.32 -14.53 -3.58
N LEU A 159 -15.61 -13.88 -2.46
CA LEU A 159 -16.16 -14.52 -1.27
C LEU A 159 -17.70 -14.59 -1.28
N GLY A 160 -18.36 -13.95 -2.27
CA GLY A 160 -19.82 -13.89 -2.35
C GLY A 160 -20.44 -13.14 -1.17
N LEU A 161 -19.74 -12.13 -0.67
CA LEU A 161 -20.22 -11.28 0.42
C LEU A 161 -21.29 -10.32 -0.12
N GLU A 162 -22.24 -9.90 0.73
CA GLU A 162 -23.22 -8.90 0.28
C GLU A 162 -22.47 -7.61 -0.10
N PRO A 163 -22.72 -7.06 -1.31
CA PRO A 163 -22.14 -5.78 -1.68
C PRO A 163 -22.68 -4.73 -0.72
N ASP A 164 -21.77 -4.01 -0.06
CA ASP A 164 -22.17 -2.87 0.77
C ASP A 164 -22.92 -1.87 -0.14
N ALA A 165 -24.02 -1.31 0.37
CA ALA A 165 -24.91 -0.44 -0.39
C ALA A 165 -24.13 0.75 -1.01
N GLU A 166 -23.81 0.64 -2.30
CA GLU A 166 -23.18 1.69 -3.13
C GLU A 166 -21.89 2.34 -2.56
N GLY A 167 -20.92 1.55 -2.10
CA GLY A 167 -19.63 2.04 -1.59
C GLY A 167 -18.55 2.34 -2.65
N THR A 168 -18.73 3.40 -3.46
CA THR A 168 -17.56 4.15 -3.99
C THR A 168 -17.45 5.51 -3.29
N GLU A 169 -17.86 5.56 -2.03
CA GLU A 169 -17.85 6.79 -1.28
C GLU A 169 -16.41 7.19 -0.95
N LYS A 170 -16.17 8.50 -1.11
CA LYS A 170 -14.91 9.16 -0.84
C LYS A 170 -14.50 8.92 0.62
N PRO A 171 -13.21 9.11 0.95
CA PRO A 171 -12.73 8.94 2.31
C PRO A 171 -13.62 9.66 3.33
N GLN A 172 -13.98 8.97 4.41
CA GLN A 172 -14.86 9.51 5.46
C GLN A 172 -14.09 10.43 6.42
N ASP A 173 -14.81 11.31 7.11
CA ASP A 173 -14.24 12.09 8.22
C ASP A 173 -14.19 11.18 9.46
N GLY A 174 -13.02 10.61 9.80
CA GLY A 174 -12.88 9.69 10.93
C GLY A 174 -11.56 9.88 11.70
N GLU A 175 -11.67 10.07 13.02
CA GLU A 175 -10.57 10.04 14.00
C GLU A 175 -9.85 8.69 13.93
N ALA A 176 -8.51 8.73 13.93
CA ALA A 176 -7.67 7.54 13.92
C ALA A 176 -7.92 6.72 15.21
N ASP A 177 -8.64 5.62 15.08
CA ASP A 177 -8.83 4.65 16.16
C ASP A 177 -7.53 3.86 16.36
N SER A 178 -6.87 4.14 17.48
CA SER A 178 -5.67 3.47 17.99
C SER A 178 -6.04 2.06 18.49
N GLY A 179 -6.16 1.13 17.54
CA GLY A 179 -6.32 -0.29 17.85
C GLY A 179 -4.99 -0.93 18.22
N GLU A 180 -4.86 -1.31 19.50
CA GLU A 180 -3.83 -2.22 20.06
C GLU A 180 -3.70 -3.56 19.29
#